data_AF-A0A6P8XXI6-F1
#
_entry.id   AF-A0A6P8XXI6-F1
#
_cell.length_a   1.000
_cell.length_b   1.000
_cell.length_c   1.000
_cell.angle_alpha   90.00
_cell.angle_beta   90.00
_cell.angle_gamma   90.00
#
_symmetry.space_group_name_H-M   'P 1'
#
loop_
_entity.id
_entity.type
_entity.pdbx_description
1 polymer ?
#
loop_
_entity_poly.entity_id
_entity_poly.type
_entity_poly.pdbx_seq_one_letter_code
_entity_poly.pdbx_strand_id
1 'polypeptide(L)'
;MSVEKQRKRLNNQLANMLTTLDTIRCRMQDTADESRRQQTAAASLIQRLPELKEELPQTEVKHQALQNQMSALANNDEQLLEILTQSIHKLGCNLYISRDSADERTLYRIDFTTNRYLVFGVENGQLSLLQISPAHPNFDNIKEFFSESQDLIGLLGSFGSAQ
;
A
#
# COMPACT_ATOMS: atom_id res chain seq x y z
N MET A 1 -47.54 40.14 59.81
CA MET A 1 -46.44 40.54 58.88
C MET A 1 -46.70 41.98 58.44
N SER A 2 -45.68 42.84 58.40
CA SER A 2 -45.82 44.21 57.85
C SER A 2 -45.92 44.17 56.32
N VAL A 3 -46.79 45.00 55.74
CA VAL A 3 -47.01 45.20 54.29
C VAL A 3 -45.68 45.42 53.55
N GLU A 4 -44.73 46.07 54.20
CA GLU A 4 -43.42 46.37 53.62
C GLU A 4 -42.53 45.13 53.43
N LYS A 5 -42.67 44.13 54.30
CA LYS A 5 -42.00 42.82 54.12
C LYS A 5 -42.61 42.06 52.94
N GLN A 6 -43.93 42.16 52.74
CA GLN A 6 -44.60 41.54 51.58
C GLN A 6 -44.19 42.22 50.27
N ARG A 7 -44.11 43.56 50.24
CA ARG A 7 -43.65 44.32 49.06
C ARG A 7 -42.21 43.98 48.68
N LYS A 8 -41.29 43.90 49.64
CA LYS A 8 -39.90 43.48 49.38
C LYS A 8 -39.81 42.06 48.83
N ARG A 9 -40.61 41.13 49.39
CA ARG A 9 -40.67 39.74 48.90
C ARG A 9 -41.17 39.67 47.45
N LEU A 10 -42.23 40.40 47.13
CA LEU A 10 -42.80 40.44 45.78
C LEU A 10 -41.82 41.03 44.76
N ASN A 11 -41.14 42.12 45.12
CA ASN A 11 -40.11 42.74 44.27
C ASN A 11 -38.93 41.81 44.01
N ASN A 12 -38.47 41.08 45.04
CA ASN A 12 -37.41 40.09 44.87
C ASN A 12 -37.87 38.92 43.99
N GLN A 13 -39.13 38.48 44.12
CA GLN A 13 -39.69 37.45 43.24
C GLN A 13 -39.79 37.92 41.79
N LEU A 14 -40.25 39.15 41.56
CA LEU A 14 -40.29 39.77 40.23
C LEU A 14 -38.89 39.90 39.61
N ALA A 15 -37.91 40.36 40.39
CA ALA A 15 -36.52 40.44 39.92
C ALA A 15 -35.98 39.06 39.54
N ASN A 16 -36.18 38.04 40.36
CA ASN A 16 -35.75 36.67 40.07
C ASN A 16 -36.44 36.09 38.83
N MET A 17 -37.73 36.36 38.63
CA MET A 17 -38.44 35.93 37.43
C MET A 17 -37.91 36.64 36.17
N LEU A 18 -37.64 37.94 36.24
CA LEU A 18 -37.05 38.68 35.13
C LEU A 18 -35.67 38.13 34.76
N THR A 19 -34.79 37.87 35.74
CA THR A 19 -33.48 37.25 35.49
C THR A 19 -33.61 35.84 34.90
N THR A 20 -34.61 35.06 35.34
CA THR A 20 -34.88 33.73 34.80
C THR A 20 -35.35 33.80 33.34
N LEU A 21 -36.26 34.72 33.03
CA LEU A 21 -36.73 34.96 31.67
C LEU A 21 -35.61 35.43 30.74
N ASP A 22 -34.73 36.30 31.21
CA ASP A 22 -33.54 36.71 30.46
C ASP A 22 -32.59 35.54 30.18
N THR A 23 -32.37 34.69 31.18
CA THR A 23 -31.55 33.48 31.02
C THR A 23 -32.16 32.50 29.99
N ILE A 24 -33.48 32.30 30.03
CA ILE A 24 -34.19 31.46 29.07
C ILE A 24 -34.08 32.06 27.66
N ARG A 25 -34.28 33.38 27.51
CA ARG A 25 -34.14 34.09 26.25
C ARG A 25 -32.75 33.91 25.64
N CYS A 26 -31.69 34.08 26.44
CA CYS A 26 -30.31 33.86 25.96
C CYS A 26 -30.11 32.41 25.47
N ARG A 27 -30.55 31.41 26.24
CA ARG A 27 -30.44 30.00 25.83
C ARG A 27 -31.22 29.67 24.56
N MET A 28 -32.40 30.26 24.40
CA MET A 28 -33.20 30.10 23.17
C MET A 28 -32.50 30.72 21.96
N GLN A 29 -31.85 31.88 22.14
CA GLN A 29 -31.06 32.53 21.10
C GLN A 29 -29.86 31.66 20.69
N ASP A 30 -29.09 31.16 21.67
CA ASP A 30 -27.94 30.28 21.42
C ASP A 30 -28.37 29.01 20.67
N THR A 31 -29.50 28.42 21.06
CA THR A 31 -30.05 27.22 20.40
C THR A 31 -30.49 27.51 18.96
N ALA A 32 -31.08 28.69 18.71
CA ALA A 32 -31.48 29.10 17.37
C ALA A 32 -30.27 29.32 16.45
N ASP A 33 -29.21 29.95 16.98
CA ASP A 33 -27.97 30.17 16.24
C ASP A 33 -27.23 28.86 15.93
N GLU A 34 -27.20 27.93 16.89
CA GLU A 34 -26.62 26.59 16.68
C GLU A 34 -27.42 25.79 15.64
N SER A 35 -28.75 25.82 15.71
CA SER A 35 -29.61 25.18 14.70
C SER A 35 -29.36 25.76 13.30
N ARG A 36 -29.16 27.08 13.18
CA ARG A 36 -28.85 27.74 11.92
C ARG A 36 -27.47 27.33 11.36
N ARG A 37 -26.47 27.17 12.22
CA ARG A 37 -25.15 26.66 11.83
C ARG A 37 -25.24 25.22 11.31
N GLN A 38 -25.97 24.36 12.01
CA GLN A 38 -26.19 22.97 11.61
C GLN A 38 -26.93 22.87 10.27
N GLN A 39 -27.97 23.68 10.05
CA GLN A 39 -28.66 23.73 8.76
C GLN A 39 -27.75 24.18 7.61
N THR A 40 -26.85 25.14 7.86
CA THR A 40 -25.89 25.62 6.86
C THR A 40 -24.86 24.53 6.52
N ALA A 41 -24.35 23.82 7.52
CA ALA A 41 -23.45 22.69 7.32
C ALA A 41 -24.13 21.54 6.56
N ALA A 42 -25.37 21.21 6.92
CA ALA A 42 -26.16 20.19 6.23
C ALA A 42 -26.42 20.56 4.75
N ALA A 43 -26.74 21.82 4.46
CA ALA A 43 -26.93 22.30 3.10
C ALA A 43 -25.66 22.17 2.25
N SER A 44 -24.49 22.47 2.83
CA SER A 44 -23.20 22.29 2.16
C SER A 44 -22.91 20.81 1.85
N LEU A 45 -23.22 19.89 2.77
CA LEU A 45 -23.07 18.44 2.52
C LEU A 45 -24.03 17.93 1.44
N ILE A 46 -25.29 18.40 1.45
CA ILE A 46 -26.27 18.07 0.41
C ILE A 46 -25.79 18.52 -0.97
N GLN A 47 -25.12 19.67 -1.06
CA GLN A 47 -24.54 20.16 -2.30
C GLN A 47 -23.37 19.29 -2.82
N ARG A 48 -22.55 18.71 -1.93
CA ARG A 48 -21.38 17.89 -2.31
C ARG A 48 -21.72 16.42 -2.59
N LEU A 49 -22.85 15.93 -2.08
CA LEU A 49 -23.33 14.57 -2.33
C LEU A 49 -23.47 14.18 -3.82
N PRO A 50 -24.02 15.01 -4.72
CA PRO A 50 -24.10 14.66 -6.14
C PRO A 50 -22.73 14.53 -6.80
N GLU A 51 -21.77 15.41 -6.48
CA GLU A 51 -20.39 15.35 -6.99
C GLU A 51 -19.73 14.02 -6.59
N LEU A 52 -19.83 13.65 -5.30
CA LEU A 52 -19.30 12.38 -4.80
C LEU A 52 -19.99 11.16 -5.43
N LYS A 53 -21.28 11.26 -5.72
CA LYS A 53 -22.05 10.19 -6.36
C LYS A 53 -21.63 9.96 -7.81
N GLU A 54 -21.15 11.00 -8.50
CA GLU A 54 -20.61 10.90 -9.86
C GLU A 54 -19.15 10.42 -9.88
N GLU A 55 -18.34 10.80 -8.89
CA GLU A 55 -16.93 10.40 -8.80
C GLU A 55 -16.74 8.93 -8.39
N LEU A 56 -17.64 8.38 -7.58
CA LEU A 56 -17.57 7.00 -7.09
C LEU A 56 -17.52 5.95 -8.23
N PRO A 57 -18.48 5.91 -9.17
CA PRO A 57 -18.47 4.92 -10.24
C PRO A 57 -17.26 5.09 -11.17
N GLN A 58 -16.77 6.31 -11.39
CA GLN A 58 -15.56 6.53 -12.18
C GLN A 58 -14.32 5.95 -11.51
N THR A 59 -14.25 6.03 -10.18
CA THR A 59 -13.14 5.48 -9.40
C THR A 59 -13.19 3.95 -9.38
N GLU A 60 -14.38 3.35 -9.24
CA GLU A 60 -14.57 1.90 -9.31
C GLU A 60 -14.15 1.33 -10.68
N VAL A 61 -14.54 1.99 -11.77
CA VAL A 61 -14.14 1.58 -13.13
C VAL A 61 -12.61 1.64 -13.31
N LYS A 62 -11.96 2.71 -12.81
CA LYS A 62 -10.50 2.83 -12.86
C LYS A 62 -9.81 1.73 -12.04
N HIS A 63 -10.32 1.44 -10.85
CA HIS A 63 -9.78 0.39 -9.99
C HIS A 63 -9.90 -0.99 -10.67
N GLN A 64 -11.06 -1.30 -11.25
CA GLN A 64 -11.27 -2.55 -11.97
C GLN A 64 -10.35 -2.67 -13.19
N ALA A 65 -10.16 -1.59 -13.94
CA ALA A 65 -9.25 -1.56 -15.09
C ALA A 65 -7.79 -1.83 -14.69
N LEU A 66 -7.33 -1.20 -13.60
CA LEU A 66 -6.00 -1.44 -13.03
C LEU A 66 -5.84 -2.88 -12.54
N GLN A 67 -6.84 -3.42 -11.86
CA GLN A 67 -6.82 -4.80 -11.38
C GLN A 67 -6.73 -5.80 -12.53
N ASN A 68 -7.47 -5.57 -13.62
CA ASN A 68 -7.39 -6.38 -14.83
C ASN A 68 -5.99 -6.28 -15.48
N GLN A 69 -5.41 -5.07 -15.58
CA GLN A 69 -4.05 -4.89 -16.09
C GLN A 69 -3.00 -5.63 -15.24
N MET A 70 -3.11 -5.56 -13.91
CA MET A 70 -2.23 -6.31 -13.01
C MET A 70 -2.34 -7.82 -13.21
N SER A 71 -3.56 -8.35 -13.35
CA SER A 71 -3.75 -9.78 -13.59
C SER A 71 -3.17 -10.23 -14.95
N ALA A 72 -3.28 -9.40 -15.98
CA ALA A 72 -2.70 -9.68 -17.29
C ALA A 72 -1.16 -9.71 -17.24
N LEU A 73 -0.55 -8.79 -16.50
CA LEU A 73 0.90 -8.77 -16.28
C LEU A 73 1.37 -9.99 -15.47
N ALA A 74 0.68 -10.34 -14.39
CA ALA A 74 1.01 -11.51 -13.58
C ALA A 74 0.95 -12.82 -14.39
N ASN A 75 -0.06 -12.98 -15.26
CA ASN A 75 -0.16 -14.15 -16.13
C ASN A 75 0.99 -14.23 -17.15
N ASN A 76 1.47 -13.09 -17.64
CA ASN A 76 2.63 -13.05 -18.54
C ASN A 76 3.92 -13.43 -17.80
N ASP A 77 4.09 -12.98 -16.56
CA ASP A 77 5.26 -13.33 -15.74
C ASP A 77 5.32 -14.83 -15.44
N GLU A 78 4.18 -15.45 -15.11
CA GLU A 78 4.11 -16.91 -14.90
C GLU A 78 4.46 -17.70 -16.17
N GLN A 79 3.95 -17.29 -17.34
CA GLN A 79 4.29 -17.93 -18.61
C GLN A 79 5.77 -17.77 -18.97
N LEU A 80 6.34 -16.57 -18.78
CA LEU A 80 7.76 -16.32 -19.00
C LEU A 80 8.63 -17.16 -18.07
N LEU A 81 8.23 -17.28 -16.81
CA LEU A 81 8.91 -18.10 -15.83
C LEU A 81 8.87 -19.59 -16.17
N GLU A 82 7.74 -20.07 -16.68
CA GLU A 82 7.59 -21.45 -17.15
C GLU A 82 8.52 -21.70 -18.34
N ILE A 83 8.55 -20.79 -19.32
CA ILE A 83 9.46 -20.87 -20.48
C ILE A 83 10.93 -20.87 -20.03
N LEU A 84 11.29 -20.00 -19.08
CA LEU A 84 12.64 -19.92 -18.53
C LEU A 84 13.02 -21.22 -17.81
N THR A 85 12.13 -21.75 -16.97
CA THR A 85 12.32 -23.00 -16.24
C THR A 85 12.50 -24.18 -17.20
N GLN A 86 11.66 -24.27 -18.23
CA GLN A 86 11.80 -25.30 -19.27
C GLN A 86 13.10 -25.16 -20.05
N SER A 87 13.53 -23.93 -20.34
CA SER A 87 14.78 -23.67 -21.08
C SER A 87 16.01 -24.05 -20.27
N ILE A 88 16.03 -23.73 -18.98
CA ILE A 88 17.11 -24.11 -18.05
C ILE A 88 17.12 -25.64 -17.85
N HIS A 89 15.95 -26.27 -17.75
CA HIS A 89 15.85 -27.74 -17.67
C HIS A 89 16.42 -28.45 -18.89
N LYS A 90 16.24 -27.89 -20.10
CA LYS A 90 16.87 -28.43 -21.32
C LYS A 90 18.40 -28.36 -21.30
N LEU A 91 18.98 -27.46 -20.50
CA LEU A 91 20.42 -27.37 -20.26
C LEU A 91 20.91 -28.34 -19.17
N GLY A 92 20.05 -29.24 -18.67
CA GLY A 92 20.39 -30.20 -17.62
C GLY A 92 20.44 -29.58 -16.22
N CYS A 93 19.86 -28.39 -16.04
CA CYS A 93 19.87 -27.64 -14.80
C CYS A 93 18.45 -27.47 -14.23
N ASN A 94 18.31 -27.30 -12.92
CA ASN A 94 17.02 -26.99 -12.29
C ASN A 94 17.00 -25.53 -11.82
N LEU A 95 15.91 -24.81 -12.10
CA LEU A 95 15.68 -23.46 -11.57
C LEU A 95 14.81 -23.54 -10.32
N TYR A 96 15.29 -22.97 -9.22
CA TYR A 96 14.52 -22.76 -8.00
C TYR A 96 14.41 -21.27 -7.71
N ILE A 97 13.23 -20.85 -7.29
CA ILE A 97 12.95 -19.45 -6.97
C ILE A 97 12.60 -19.40 -5.50
N SER A 98 13.28 -18.51 -4.79
CA SER A 98 13.06 -18.31 -3.36
C SER A 98 13.04 -16.82 -3.06
N ARG A 99 12.47 -16.44 -1.93
CA ARG A 99 12.49 -15.07 -1.46
C ARG A 99 13.47 -14.95 -0.31
N ASP A 100 14.40 -14.02 -0.40
CA ASP A 100 15.29 -13.69 0.70
C ASP A 100 14.45 -13.05 1.81
N SER A 101 14.48 -13.66 3.00
CA SER A 101 13.71 -13.18 4.15
C SER A 101 14.26 -11.90 4.76
N ALA A 102 15.53 -11.57 4.51
CA ALA A 102 16.16 -10.36 5.04
C ALA A 102 15.81 -9.11 4.21
N ASP A 103 15.88 -9.23 2.89
CA ASP A 103 15.80 -8.08 1.97
C ASP A 103 14.57 -8.13 1.04
N GLU A 104 13.66 -9.09 1.26
CA GLU A 104 12.45 -9.37 0.45
C GLU A 104 12.68 -9.60 -1.07
N ARG A 105 13.95 -9.67 -1.50
CA ARG A 105 14.35 -9.86 -2.88
C ARG A 105 14.10 -11.29 -3.36
N THR A 106 13.74 -11.42 -4.64
CA THR A 106 13.63 -12.72 -5.31
C THR A 106 15.02 -13.22 -5.67
N LEU A 107 15.32 -14.45 -5.29
CA LEU A 107 16.56 -15.17 -5.57
C LEU A 107 16.28 -16.31 -6.55
N TYR A 108 17.10 -16.39 -7.58
CA TYR A 108 17.06 -17.45 -8.60
C TYR A 108 18.26 -18.37 -8.39
N ARG A 109 18.01 -19.63 -8.04
CA ARG A 109 19.04 -20.65 -7.90
C ARG A 109 19.00 -21.59 -9.08
N ILE A 110 20.10 -21.68 -9.82
CA ILE A 110 20.30 -22.65 -10.90
C ILE A 110 21.16 -23.79 -10.37
N ASP A 111 20.58 -24.98 -10.25
CA ASP A 111 21.21 -26.18 -9.72
C ASP A 111 21.63 -27.12 -10.86
N PHE A 112 22.90 -27.50 -10.89
CA PHE A 112 23.51 -28.35 -11.93
C PHE A 112 23.54 -29.82 -11.52
N THR A 113 22.87 -30.19 -10.44
CA THR A 113 23.02 -31.47 -9.72
C THR A 113 24.41 -31.60 -9.06
N THR A 114 24.62 -32.56 -8.15
CA THR A 114 25.91 -32.79 -7.44
C THR A 114 26.38 -31.67 -6.49
N ASN A 115 25.48 -30.97 -5.79
CA ASN A 115 25.79 -29.83 -4.89
C ASN A 115 26.44 -28.62 -5.58
N ARG A 116 26.32 -28.53 -6.91
CA ARG A 116 26.78 -27.40 -7.70
C ARG A 116 25.61 -26.49 -8.05
N TYR A 117 25.70 -25.22 -7.68
CA TYR A 117 24.63 -24.26 -7.99
C TYR A 117 25.16 -22.83 -8.10
N LEU A 118 24.41 -22.02 -8.81
CA LEU A 118 24.59 -20.57 -8.91
C LEU A 118 23.37 -19.88 -8.29
N VAL A 119 23.57 -18.78 -7.58
CA VAL A 119 22.48 -17.94 -7.04
C VAL A 119 22.57 -16.56 -7.64
N PHE A 120 21.46 -16.07 -8.16
CA PHE A 120 21.32 -14.76 -8.75
C PHE A 120 20.26 -13.95 -8.01
N GLY A 121 20.49 -12.64 -7.89
CA GLY A 121 19.47 -11.65 -7.55
C GLY A 121 19.17 -10.78 -8.77
N VAL A 122 18.04 -10.07 -8.73
CA VAL A 122 17.73 -9.01 -9.71
C VAL A 122 17.84 -7.67 -9.01
N GLU A 123 18.74 -6.82 -9.49
CA GLU A 123 18.97 -5.47 -8.98
C GLU A 123 18.90 -4.49 -10.16
N ASN A 124 18.05 -3.48 -10.08
CA ASN A 124 17.84 -2.49 -11.15
C ASN A 124 17.55 -3.09 -12.54
N GLY A 125 16.84 -4.22 -12.57
CA GLY A 125 16.51 -4.93 -13.82
C GLY A 125 17.65 -5.73 -14.43
N GLN A 126 18.78 -5.86 -13.76
CA GLN A 126 19.93 -6.68 -14.17
C GLN A 126 20.14 -7.87 -13.25
N LEU A 127 20.68 -8.96 -13.78
CA LEU A 127 21.05 -10.12 -13.00
C LEU A 127 22.38 -9.85 -12.29
N SER A 128 22.39 -10.06 -10.97
CA SER A 128 23.58 -9.99 -10.13
C SER A 128 23.91 -11.39 -9.63
N LEU A 129 25.13 -11.86 -9.92
CA LEU A 129 25.60 -13.14 -9.40
C LEU A 129 25.98 -12.99 -7.91
N LEU A 130 25.27 -13.70 -7.04
CA LEU A 130 25.41 -13.59 -5.59
C LEU A 130 26.27 -14.70 -5.01
N GLN A 131 26.20 -15.91 -5.58
CA GLN A 131 26.91 -17.06 -5.05
C GLN A 131 27.19 -18.10 -6.13
N ILE A 132 28.33 -18.78 -5.97
CA ILE A 132 28.67 -20.01 -6.67
C ILE A 132 28.97 -21.08 -5.62
N SER A 133 28.42 -22.28 -5.81
CA SER A 133 28.74 -23.46 -5.02
C SER A 133 29.26 -24.58 -5.93
N PRO A 134 30.35 -25.27 -5.55
CA PRO A 134 31.23 -24.94 -4.42
C PRO A 134 31.91 -23.58 -4.62
N ALA A 135 32.41 -22.99 -3.53
CA ALA A 135 33.07 -21.68 -3.57
C ALA A 135 34.21 -21.69 -4.60
N HIS A 136 34.20 -20.71 -5.51
CA HIS A 136 35.17 -20.62 -6.59
C HIS A 136 36.23 -19.56 -6.26
N PRO A 137 37.54 -19.86 -6.39
CA PRO A 137 38.61 -18.89 -6.07
C PRO A 137 38.54 -17.59 -6.86
N ASN A 138 38.05 -17.65 -8.10
CA ASN A 138 37.90 -16.50 -8.99
C ASN A 138 36.47 -15.93 -8.99
N PHE A 139 35.70 -16.11 -7.91
CA PHE A 139 34.31 -15.67 -7.85
C PHE A 139 34.15 -14.18 -8.19
N ASP A 140 35.00 -13.31 -7.63
CA ASP A 140 34.90 -11.86 -7.86
C ASP A 140 35.07 -11.49 -9.33
N ASN A 141 36.06 -12.09 -10.01
CA ASN A 141 36.28 -11.86 -11.44
C ASN A 141 35.12 -12.39 -12.30
N ILE A 142 34.55 -13.55 -11.94
CA ILE A 142 33.39 -14.11 -12.65
C ILE A 142 32.17 -13.20 -12.46
N LYS A 143 31.96 -12.71 -11.24
CA LYS A 143 30.87 -11.80 -10.90
C LYS A 143 31.01 -10.47 -11.64
N GLU A 144 32.20 -9.90 -11.69
CA GLU A 144 32.50 -8.66 -12.43
C GLU A 144 32.25 -8.85 -13.93
N PHE A 145 32.83 -9.89 -14.54
CA PHE A 145 32.61 -10.18 -15.96
C PHE A 145 31.13 -10.43 -16.29
N PHE A 146 30.40 -11.13 -15.42
CA PHE A 146 28.97 -11.34 -15.60
C PHE A 146 28.17 -10.04 -15.45
N SER A 147 28.56 -9.16 -14.52
CA SER A 147 27.94 -7.84 -14.36
C SER A 147 28.07 -7.00 -15.63
N GLU A 148 29.19 -7.11 -16.35
CA GLU A 148 29.43 -6.38 -17.60
C GLU A 148 28.74 -7.03 -18.80
N SER A 149 28.84 -8.36 -18.94
CA SER A 149 28.38 -9.08 -20.14
C SER A 149 26.90 -9.46 -20.10
N GLN A 150 26.35 -9.71 -18.90
CA GLN A 150 25.05 -10.33 -18.67
C GLN A 150 24.85 -11.65 -19.47
N ASP A 151 25.95 -12.33 -19.83
CA ASP A 151 25.91 -13.56 -20.62
C ASP A 151 25.63 -14.78 -19.72
N LEU A 152 24.34 -15.00 -19.43
CA LEU A 152 23.91 -16.14 -18.64
C LEU A 152 24.22 -17.46 -19.33
N ILE A 153 24.05 -17.55 -20.65
CA ILE A 153 24.26 -18.81 -21.38
C ILE A 153 25.74 -19.20 -21.40
N GLY A 154 26.64 -18.24 -21.63
CA GLY A 154 28.07 -18.46 -21.53
C GLY A 154 28.50 -18.89 -20.13
N LEU A 155 27.95 -18.25 -19.09
CA LEU A 155 28.20 -18.63 -17.70
C LEU A 155 27.72 -20.05 -17.41
N LEU A 156 26.46 -20.38 -17.74
CA LEU A 156 25.90 -21.71 -17.56
C LEU A 156 26.67 -22.77 -18.35
N GLY A 157 27.11 -22.45 -19.57
CA GLY A 157 27.93 -23.33 -20.40
C GLY A 157 29.27 -23.64 -19.75
N SER A 158 29.97 -22.63 -19.21
CA SER A 158 31.27 -22.80 -18.54
C SER A 158 31.19 -23.63 -17.26
N PHE A 159 30.09 -23.52 -16.51
CA PHE A 159 29.90 -24.28 -15.28
C PHE A 159 29.31 -25.67 -15.53
N GLY A 160 28.34 -25.80 -16.43
CA GLY A 160 27.63 -27.05 -16.71
C GLY A 160 28.46 -28.10 -17.44
N SER A 161 29.48 -27.69 -18.20
CA SER A 161 30.33 -28.60 -19.00
C SER A 161 31.55 -29.16 -18.27
N ALA A 162 31.80 -28.76 -17.02
CA ALA A 162 32.91 -29.27 -16.20
C ALA A 162 32.59 -30.64 -15.55
N GLN A 163 32.12 -31.60 -16.35
CA GLN A 163 32.05 -33.03 -16.01
C GLN A 163 33.24 -33.78 -16.62
#